data_AF-A0A644YRY7-F1
#
_entry.id   AF-A0A644YRY7-F1
#
_cell.length_a   1.000
_cell.length_b   1.000
_cell.length_c   1.000
_cell.angle_alpha   90.00
_cell.angle_beta   90.00
_cell.angle_gamma   90.00
#
_symmetry.space_group_name_H-M   'P 1'
#
loop_
_entity.id
_entity.type
_entity.pdbx_description
1 polymer ?
#
loop_
_entity_poly.entity_id
_entity_poly.type
_entity_poly.pdbx_seq_one_letter_code
_entity_poly.pdbx_strand_id
1 'polypeptide(L)'
;MPGNPNEIKLVNNAMANATRRKIMNFLNEGDRTVEEIGAAAGKTMLDFHLKLLQQAGLIELKGDTASLSEYGRNFLKGKEENEQGKGADLSQAKPIEITEVRQLLPCIADSSKFRTIANMAPPPGGVLKVLEPIFPRGRYSDGIGALIIQQNEVITTIYGTGKVTITMIKSEEEARSRLENLKNTINEAIAKGVAPAPREKVRVEPLEIYKYLPQTNCGICGEQSCYTFAIKLMGGETSLDKCTPLKEPKYAINLEHLQVLSAYI
;
A
#
# COMPACT_ATOMS: atom_id res chain seq x y z
N MET A 1 20.68 -7.66 -8.70
CA MET A 1 20.74 -6.68 -7.60
C MET A 1 19.32 -6.19 -7.36
N PRO A 2 18.75 -6.30 -6.15
CA PRO A 2 17.45 -5.70 -5.88
C PRO A 2 17.61 -4.17 -6.01
N GLY A 3 16.77 -3.56 -6.84
CA GLY A 3 16.82 -2.13 -7.18
C GLY A 3 16.60 -1.25 -5.95
N ASN A 4 16.92 0.03 -6.08
CA ASN A 4 16.74 1.02 -5.03
C ASN A 4 15.27 0.99 -4.52
N PRO A 5 14.99 1.01 -3.21
CA PRO A 5 13.61 1.02 -2.69
C PRO A 5 12.72 2.12 -3.28
N ASN A 6 13.30 3.24 -3.72
CA ASN A 6 12.58 4.31 -4.43
C ASN A 6 12.15 3.89 -5.86
N GLU A 7 12.95 3.08 -6.55
CA GLU A 7 12.63 2.53 -7.88
C GLU A 7 11.47 1.54 -7.76
N ILE A 8 11.45 0.70 -6.72
CA ILE A 8 10.38 -0.29 -6.49
C ILE A 8 9.02 0.38 -6.29
N LYS A 9 8.94 1.50 -5.56
CA LYS A 9 7.69 2.27 -5.35
C LYS A 9 7.17 2.87 -6.66
N LEU A 10 8.06 3.46 -7.46
CA LEU A 10 7.72 4.05 -8.76
C LEU A 10 7.23 2.99 -9.75
N VAL A 11 7.88 1.83 -9.77
CA VAL A 11 7.51 0.66 -10.59
C VAL A 11 6.13 0.13 -10.21
N ASN A 12 5.86 -0.05 -8.91
CA ASN A 12 4.56 -0.51 -8.44
C ASN A 12 3.43 0.48 -8.79
N ASN A 13 3.67 1.79 -8.64
CA ASN A 13 2.71 2.80 -9.08
C ASN A 13 2.47 2.73 -10.59
N ALA A 14 3.56 2.72 -11.38
CA ALA A 14 3.48 2.64 -12.83
C ALA A 14 2.65 1.42 -13.27
N MET A 15 2.85 0.28 -12.64
CA MET A 15 2.17 -0.98 -12.97
C MET A 15 0.78 -1.17 -12.33
N ALA A 16 0.35 -0.28 -11.43
CA ALA A 16 -1.01 -0.29 -10.88
C ALA A 16 -2.07 0.16 -11.89
N ASN A 17 -1.68 0.91 -12.92
CA ASN A 17 -2.59 1.43 -13.95
C ASN A 17 -2.75 0.46 -15.13
N ALA A 18 -3.98 0.22 -15.57
CA ALA A 18 -4.28 -0.72 -16.63
C ALA A 18 -3.69 -0.33 -18.00
N THR A 19 -3.72 0.97 -18.36
CA THR A 19 -3.15 1.49 -19.61
C THR A 19 -1.64 1.27 -19.65
N ARG A 20 -0.93 1.61 -18.57
CA ARG A 20 0.52 1.41 -18.47
C ARG A 20 0.92 -0.07 -18.56
N ARG A 21 0.13 -0.99 -17.98
CA ARG A 21 0.34 -2.44 -18.15
C ARG A 21 0.18 -2.89 -19.60
N LYS A 22 -0.82 -2.36 -20.33
CA LYS A 22 -1.01 -2.66 -21.75
C LYS A 22 0.19 -2.19 -22.59
N ILE A 23 0.69 -0.98 -22.33
CA ILE A 23 1.89 -0.45 -22.99
C ILE A 23 3.09 -1.38 -22.75
N MET A 24 3.32 -1.79 -21.49
CA MET A 24 4.43 -2.69 -21.15
C MET A 24 4.35 -4.05 -21.86
N ASN A 25 3.16 -4.65 -21.95
CA ASN A 25 2.98 -5.90 -22.67
C ASN A 25 3.21 -5.73 -24.17
N PHE A 26 2.73 -4.63 -24.75
CA PHE A 26 2.92 -4.34 -26.17
C PHE A 26 4.40 -4.12 -26.52
N LEU A 27 5.16 -3.47 -25.63
CA LEU A 27 6.61 -3.30 -25.77
C LEU A 27 7.41 -4.59 -25.50
N ASN A 28 6.81 -5.59 -24.86
CA ASN A 28 7.43 -6.91 -24.69
C ASN A 28 7.53 -7.67 -26.02
N GLU A 29 6.69 -7.33 -26.99
CA GLU A 29 6.69 -7.87 -28.35
C GLU A 29 7.68 -7.12 -29.28
N GLY A 30 8.43 -6.17 -28.74
CA GLY A 30 9.46 -5.39 -29.44
C GLY A 30 9.25 -3.89 -29.34
N ASP A 31 10.23 -3.14 -29.83
CA ASP A 31 10.22 -1.68 -29.80
C ASP A 31 9.08 -1.14 -30.69
N ARG A 32 8.46 -0.03 -30.27
CA ARG A 32 7.30 0.57 -30.93
C ARG A 32 7.39 2.09 -30.93
N THR A 33 6.75 2.70 -31.92
CA THR A 33 6.58 4.17 -31.96
C THR A 33 5.49 4.62 -31.00
N VAL A 34 5.53 5.88 -30.55
CA VAL A 34 4.50 6.45 -29.67
C VAL A 34 3.12 6.39 -30.35
N GLU A 35 3.07 6.55 -31.66
CA GLU A 35 1.85 6.46 -32.46
C GLU A 35 1.22 5.06 -32.43
N GLU A 36 2.04 4.01 -32.61
CA GLU A 36 1.62 2.61 -32.50
C GLU A 36 1.13 2.28 -31.09
N ILE A 37 1.83 2.77 -30.06
CA ILE A 37 1.44 2.59 -28.66
C ILE A 37 0.09 3.26 -28.38
N GLY A 38 -0.12 4.47 -28.91
CA GLY A 38 -1.38 5.19 -28.78
C GLY A 38 -2.55 4.49 -29.47
N ALA A 39 -2.30 3.81 -30.59
CA ALA A 39 -3.29 2.98 -31.27
C ALA A 39 -3.68 1.73 -30.45
N ALA A 40 -2.71 1.10 -29.78
CA ALA A 40 -2.93 -0.13 -29.02
C ALA A 40 -3.46 0.10 -27.59
N ALA A 41 -2.94 1.11 -26.88
CA ALA A 41 -3.22 1.35 -25.46
C ALA A 41 -4.18 2.52 -25.21
N GLY A 42 -4.43 3.36 -26.23
CA GLY A 42 -5.27 4.55 -26.14
C GLY A 42 -4.45 5.85 -26.09
N LYS A 43 -4.98 6.90 -26.71
CA LYS A 43 -4.29 8.20 -26.88
C LYS A 43 -4.45 9.15 -25.70
N THR A 44 -5.44 8.93 -24.83
CA THR A 44 -5.73 9.80 -23.69
C THR A 44 -4.56 9.80 -22.72
N MET A 45 -3.95 10.98 -22.51
CA MET A 45 -2.82 11.16 -21.58
C MET A 45 -1.63 10.23 -21.87
N LEU A 46 -1.42 9.86 -23.14
CA LEU A 46 -0.38 8.90 -23.53
C LEU A 46 1.01 9.34 -23.08
N ASP A 47 1.37 10.61 -23.33
CA ASP A 47 2.66 11.18 -22.92
C ASP A 47 2.88 11.08 -21.40
N PHE A 48 1.82 11.27 -20.63
CA PHE A 48 1.86 11.14 -19.17
C PHE A 48 2.11 9.69 -18.75
N HIS A 49 1.45 8.73 -19.37
CA HIS A 49 1.65 7.31 -19.11
C HIS A 49 3.08 6.86 -19.45
N LEU A 50 3.60 7.29 -20.59
CA LEU A 50 4.97 7.01 -21.02
C LEU A 50 6.01 7.63 -20.08
N LYS A 51 5.80 8.88 -19.67
CA LYS A 51 6.68 9.56 -18.72
C LYS A 51 6.76 8.84 -17.37
N LEU A 52 5.64 8.32 -16.86
CA LEU A 52 5.62 7.58 -15.59
C LEU A 52 6.30 6.22 -15.69
N LEU A 53 6.14 5.52 -16.82
CA LEU A 53 6.87 4.28 -17.09
C LEU A 53 8.39 4.54 -17.20
N GLN A 54 8.78 5.64 -17.83
CA GLN A 54 10.18 6.05 -17.94
C GLN A 54 10.77 6.45 -16.59
N GLN A 55 10.05 7.23 -15.78
CA GLN A 55 10.47 7.60 -14.42
C GLN A 55 10.61 6.39 -13.48
N ALA A 56 9.80 5.35 -13.70
CA ALA A 56 9.92 4.08 -13.02
C ALA A 56 11.09 3.22 -13.55
N GLY A 57 11.83 3.69 -14.55
CA GLY A 57 12.93 2.95 -15.16
C GLY A 57 12.49 1.71 -15.94
N LEU A 58 11.20 1.57 -16.26
CA LEU A 58 10.64 0.39 -16.95
C LEU A 58 10.81 0.47 -18.48
N ILE A 59 10.84 1.68 -19.02
CA ILE A 59 11.01 1.93 -20.46
C ILE A 59 12.07 3.01 -20.70
N GLU A 60 12.64 2.99 -21.89
CA GLU A 60 13.47 4.04 -22.46
C GLU A 60 12.76 4.67 -23.65
N LEU A 61 12.85 6.00 -23.77
CA LEU A 61 12.35 6.75 -24.92
C LEU A 61 13.55 7.30 -25.71
N LYS A 62 13.64 6.96 -26.99
CA LYS A 62 14.65 7.46 -27.93
C LYS A 62 13.93 8.09 -29.13
N GLY A 63 13.81 9.42 -29.11
CA GLY A 63 13.00 10.12 -30.10
C GLY A 63 11.53 9.74 -29.94
N ASP A 64 10.92 9.24 -31.02
CA ASP A 64 9.52 8.80 -31.04
C ASP A 64 9.35 7.28 -30.83
N THR A 65 10.44 6.57 -30.50
CA THR A 65 10.42 5.13 -30.23
C THR A 65 10.55 4.86 -28.74
N ALA A 66 9.66 4.01 -28.22
CA ALA A 66 9.76 3.45 -26.88
C ALA A 66 10.24 2.01 -26.93
N SER A 67 11.10 1.65 -25.99
CA SER A 67 11.64 0.30 -25.80
C SER A 67 11.62 -0.06 -24.33
N LEU A 68 11.45 -1.35 -24.00
CA LEU A 68 11.67 -1.79 -22.62
C LEU A 68 13.12 -1.54 -22.20
N SER A 69 13.35 -1.09 -20.97
CA SER A 69 14.69 -1.07 -20.39
C SER A 69 15.12 -2.51 -20.03
N GLU A 70 16.40 -2.70 -19.71
CA GLU A 70 16.87 -3.98 -19.16
C GLU A 70 16.11 -4.36 -17.88
N TYR A 71 15.87 -3.37 -17.02
CA TYR A 71 15.09 -3.54 -15.80
C TYR A 71 13.62 -3.89 -16.10
N GLY A 72 12.98 -3.22 -17.07
CA GLY A 72 11.61 -3.52 -17.50
C GLY A 72 11.44 -4.93 -18.08
N ARG A 73 12.41 -5.41 -18.87
CA ARG A 73 12.44 -6.79 -19.37
C ARG A 73 12.55 -7.80 -18.23
N ASN A 74 13.46 -7.57 -17.29
CA ASN A 74 13.63 -8.45 -16.12
C ASN A 74 12.40 -8.44 -15.21
N PHE A 75 11.73 -7.29 -15.07
CA PHE A 75 10.47 -7.17 -14.32
C PHE A 75 9.34 -8.01 -14.92
N LEU A 76 9.21 -8.03 -16.25
CA LEU A 76 8.19 -8.86 -16.93
C LEU A 76 8.53 -10.36 -16.83
N LYS A 77 9.78 -10.75 -17.04
CA LYS A 77 10.24 -12.15 -16.91
C LYS A 77 10.13 -12.69 -15.48
N GLY A 78 10.48 -11.88 -14.48
CA GLY A 78 10.30 -12.23 -13.06
C GLY A 78 8.84 -12.45 -12.68
N LYS A 79 7.88 -11.99 -13.48
CA LYS A 79 6.45 -12.24 -13.29
C LYS A 79 6.05 -13.66 -13.76
N GLU A 80 6.68 -14.17 -14.81
CA GLU A 80 6.49 -15.55 -15.30
C GLU A 80 7.15 -16.58 -14.36
N GLU A 81 8.28 -16.24 -13.75
CA GLU A 81 8.96 -17.09 -12.76
C GLU A 81 8.31 -17.03 -11.35
N ASN A 82 7.74 -15.89 -10.94
CA ASN A 82 7.02 -15.76 -9.67
C ASN A 82 5.63 -16.41 -9.66
N GLU A 83 5.06 -16.76 -10.82
CA GLU A 83 3.85 -17.60 -10.88
C GLU A 83 4.13 -19.07 -10.49
N GLN A 84 5.40 -19.47 -10.40
CA GLN A 84 5.82 -20.84 -10.06
C GLN A 84 6.58 -20.95 -8.72
N GLY A 85 6.69 -19.85 -7.96
CA GLY A 85 7.44 -19.74 -6.71
C GLY A 85 6.58 -19.70 -5.43
N LYS A 86 5.93 -20.82 -5.07
CA LYS A 86 5.41 -21.19 -3.73
C LYS A 86 4.63 -20.12 -2.95
N GLY A 87 3.33 -20.04 -3.21
CA GLY A 87 2.35 -19.57 -2.23
C GLY A 87 2.28 -20.53 -1.04
N ALA A 88 2.26 -20.01 0.18
CA ALA A 88 1.78 -20.79 1.32
C ALA A 88 0.26 -20.99 1.15
N ASP A 89 -0.16 -22.24 1.19
CA ASP A 89 -1.47 -22.71 0.76
C ASP A 89 -2.60 -22.17 1.66
N LEU A 90 -3.48 -21.32 1.10
CA LEU A 90 -4.72 -20.86 1.76
C LEU A 90 -5.93 -21.75 1.40
N SER A 91 -5.76 -22.81 0.60
CA SER A 91 -6.87 -23.60 0.03
C SER A 91 -7.78 -24.25 1.08
N GLN A 92 -7.28 -24.47 2.30
CA GLN A 92 -8.03 -25.04 3.41
C GLN A 92 -8.60 -23.99 4.38
N ALA A 93 -8.30 -22.71 4.19
CA ALA A 93 -8.83 -21.64 5.03
C ALA A 93 -10.31 -21.39 4.72
N LYS A 94 -11.13 -21.24 5.77
CA LYS A 94 -12.55 -20.91 5.64
C LYS A 94 -12.75 -19.40 5.77
N PRO A 95 -13.73 -18.82 5.06
CA PRO A 95 -14.13 -17.43 5.26
C PRO A 95 -14.41 -17.14 6.74
N ILE A 96 -14.00 -15.97 7.20
CA ILE A 96 -14.19 -15.49 8.58
C ILE A 96 -15.37 -14.52 8.66
N GLU A 97 -15.99 -14.49 9.84
CA GLU A 97 -17.01 -13.52 10.24
C GLU A 97 -16.62 -12.87 11.58
N ILE A 98 -17.03 -11.62 11.79
CA ILE A 98 -16.88 -10.94 13.07
C ILE A 98 -18.12 -11.25 13.91
N THR A 99 -17.96 -12.02 14.99
CA THR A 99 -19.09 -12.57 15.75
C THR A 99 -19.47 -11.76 16.97
N GLU A 100 -18.55 -10.98 17.54
CA GLU A 100 -18.81 -10.21 18.75
C GLU A 100 -17.87 -9.01 18.85
N VAL A 101 -18.40 -7.83 19.21
CA VAL A 101 -17.63 -6.63 19.55
C VAL A 101 -17.92 -6.32 21.02
N ARG A 102 -17.00 -6.68 21.91
CA ARG A 102 -17.31 -6.79 23.35
C ARG A 102 -17.28 -5.48 24.12
N GLN A 103 -16.50 -4.47 23.72
CA GLN A 103 -16.45 -3.21 24.49
C GLN A 103 -15.58 -2.13 23.85
N LEU A 104 -15.99 -0.86 23.95
CA LEU A 104 -15.07 0.29 23.93
C LEU A 104 -14.54 0.53 25.34
N LEU A 105 -13.23 0.43 25.52
CA LEU A 105 -12.54 0.76 26.77
C LEU A 105 -11.60 1.93 26.53
N PRO A 106 -11.25 2.74 27.55
CA PRO A 106 -10.17 3.71 27.42
C PRO A 106 -8.88 3.04 26.97
N CYS A 107 -8.14 3.68 26.06
CA CYS A 107 -6.83 3.19 25.64
C CYS A 107 -5.80 3.44 26.75
N ILE A 108 -4.90 2.48 26.97
CA ILE A 108 -3.85 2.59 28.00
C ILE A 108 -2.82 3.67 27.61
N ALA A 109 -2.54 3.81 26.31
CA ALA A 109 -1.52 4.74 25.81
C ALA A 109 -2.01 6.19 25.71
N ASP A 110 -3.33 6.39 25.58
CA ASP A 110 -3.94 7.70 25.37
C ASP A 110 -5.38 7.68 25.91
N SER A 111 -5.63 8.41 26.99
CA SER A 111 -6.94 8.43 27.66
C SER A 111 -8.05 9.09 26.82
N SER A 112 -7.68 9.83 25.76
CA SER A 112 -8.64 10.41 24.80
C SER A 112 -9.10 9.43 23.73
N LYS A 113 -8.46 8.26 23.65
CA LYS A 113 -8.73 7.21 22.66
C LYS A 113 -9.31 5.98 23.31
N PHE A 114 -9.87 5.12 22.47
CA PHE A 114 -10.47 3.88 22.91
C PHE A 114 -9.68 2.67 22.40
N ARG A 115 -9.97 1.51 22.99
CA ARG A 115 -9.63 0.20 22.46
C ARG A 115 -10.91 -0.62 22.34
N THR A 116 -10.98 -1.48 21.32
CA THR A 116 -12.03 -2.47 21.19
C THR A 116 -11.48 -3.89 21.18
N ILE A 117 -12.33 -4.82 21.58
CA ILE A 117 -12.06 -6.26 21.51
C ILE A 117 -13.17 -6.89 20.68
N ALA A 118 -12.80 -7.66 19.68
CA ALA A 118 -13.72 -8.41 18.85
C ALA A 118 -13.32 -9.88 18.72
N ASN A 119 -14.22 -10.71 18.22
CA ASN A 119 -13.97 -12.12 17.92
C ASN A 119 -14.25 -12.42 16.45
N MET A 120 -13.38 -13.24 15.86
CA MET A 120 -13.49 -13.81 14.52
C MET A 120 -13.83 -15.29 14.62
N ALA A 121 -14.76 -15.74 13.77
CA ALA A 121 -15.09 -17.16 13.62
C ALA A 121 -15.12 -17.56 12.12
N PRO A 122 -14.55 -18.71 11.74
CA PRO A 122 -13.76 -19.60 12.58
C PRO A 122 -12.41 -18.98 12.97
N PRO A 123 -11.75 -19.46 14.05
CA PRO A 123 -10.41 -19.00 14.41
C PRO A 123 -9.41 -19.19 13.25
N PRO A 124 -8.63 -18.16 12.88
CA PRO A 124 -7.73 -18.23 11.73
C PRO A 124 -6.47 -19.08 11.99
N GLY A 125 -6.10 -19.32 13.26
CA GLY A 125 -4.98 -20.19 13.60
C GLY A 125 -3.66 -19.80 12.93
N GLY A 126 -2.93 -20.80 12.42
CA GLY A 126 -1.63 -20.62 11.74
C GLY A 126 -1.70 -19.88 10.40
N VAL A 127 -2.90 -19.70 9.83
CA VAL A 127 -3.11 -18.96 8.57
C VAL A 127 -2.68 -17.50 8.71
N LEU A 128 -2.70 -16.94 9.92
CA LEU A 128 -2.28 -15.55 10.18
C LEU A 128 -0.87 -15.22 9.70
N LYS A 129 0.07 -16.18 9.77
CA LYS A 129 1.44 -15.98 9.30
C LYS A 129 1.48 -15.80 7.78
N VAL A 130 0.63 -16.55 7.07
CA VAL A 130 0.49 -16.48 5.62
C VAL A 130 -0.18 -15.17 5.18
N LEU A 131 -1.03 -14.59 6.02
CA LEU A 131 -1.69 -13.31 5.76
C LEU A 131 -0.79 -12.08 6.01
N GLU A 132 0.37 -12.21 6.67
CA GLU A 132 1.26 -11.09 6.98
C GLU A 132 1.57 -10.19 5.77
N PRO A 133 1.96 -10.73 4.58
CA PRO A 133 2.33 -9.93 3.42
C PRO A 133 1.21 -9.06 2.84
N ILE A 134 -0.05 -9.33 3.18
CA ILE A 134 -1.20 -8.57 2.71
C ILE A 134 -1.20 -7.17 3.32
N PHE A 135 -0.65 -7.02 4.52
CA PHE A 135 -0.71 -5.78 5.28
C PHE A 135 0.63 -5.02 5.17
N PRO A 136 0.64 -3.78 4.63
CA PRO A 136 1.87 -3.02 4.41
C PRO A 136 2.75 -2.86 5.66
N ARG A 137 2.11 -2.65 6.81
CA ARG A 137 2.77 -2.62 8.14
C ARG A 137 2.28 -3.77 9.02
N GLY A 138 2.19 -4.95 8.41
CA GLY A 138 1.96 -6.22 9.08
C GLY A 138 3.25 -6.82 9.65
N ARG A 139 3.15 -7.46 10.81
CA ARG A 139 4.18 -8.33 11.35
C ARG A 139 3.54 -9.49 12.08
N TYR A 140 3.93 -10.72 11.74
CA TYR A 140 3.58 -11.88 12.55
C TYR A 140 4.58 -12.07 13.68
N SER A 141 4.10 -12.42 14.87
CA SER A 141 4.91 -12.78 16.03
C SER A 141 4.67 -14.23 16.40
N ASP A 142 5.68 -15.08 16.17
CA ASP A 142 5.63 -16.51 16.52
C ASP A 142 5.45 -16.70 18.04
N GLY A 143 6.05 -15.84 18.88
CA GLY A 143 6.03 -15.98 20.34
C GLY A 143 4.66 -15.79 20.99
N ILE A 144 3.76 -15.04 20.35
CA ILE A 144 2.38 -14.84 20.85
C ILE A 144 1.31 -15.34 19.87
N GLY A 145 1.72 -15.95 18.75
CA GLY A 145 0.81 -16.48 17.74
C GLY A 145 -0.17 -15.44 17.18
N ALA A 146 0.34 -14.24 16.87
CA ALA A 146 -0.50 -13.11 16.49
C ALA A 146 0.06 -12.31 15.31
N LEU A 147 -0.86 -11.83 14.46
CA LEU A 147 -0.59 -10.86 13.40
C LEU A 147 -0.89 -9.46 13.92
N ILE A 148 0.11 -8.58 13.88
CA ILE A 148 0.01 -7.18 14.30
C ILE A 148 0.04 -6.31 13.06
N ILE A 149 -0.94 -5.44 12.91
CA ILE A 149 -1.13 -4.54 11.77
C ILE A 149 -1.20 -3.11 12.31
N GLN A 150 -0.37 -2.23 11.76
CA GLN A 150 -0.44 -0.81 12.04
C GLN A 150 -1.01 -0.05 10.83
N GLN A 151 -1.97 0.84 11.08
CA GLN A 151 -2.55 1.73 10.09
C GLN A 151 -2.74 3.11 10.72
N ASN A 152 -1.89 4.06 10.35
CA ASN A 152 -1.73 5.32 11.08
C ASN A 152 -1.38 5.06 12.57
N GLU A 153 -2.05 5.76 13.49
CA GLU A 153 -1.94 5.59 14.94
C GLU A 153 -2.64 4.33 15.47
N VAL A 154 -3.47 3.66 14.65
CA VAL A 154 -4.28 2.50 15.06
C VAL A 154 -3.50 1.21 14.92
N ILE A 155 -3.50 0.41 15.99
CA ILE A 155 -2.87 -0.91 16.02
C ILE A 155 -3.96 -1.97 16.16
N THR A 156 -3.95 -2.92 15.23
CA THR A 156 -4.84 -4.10 15.25
C THR A 156 -4.01 -5.36 15.46
N THR A 157 -4.34 -6.13 16.49
CA THR A 157 -3.70 -7.41 16.79
C THR A 157 -4.73 -8.52 16.64
N ILE A 158 -4.42 -9.52 15.83
CA ILE A 158 -5.25 -10.70 15.56
C ILE A 158 -4.52 -11.91 16.12
N TYR A 159 -5.16 -12.62 17.05
CA TYR A 159 -4.63 -13.85 17.63
C TYR A 159 -5.14 -15.06 16.86
N GLY A 160 -4.33 -16.12 16.77
CA GLY A 160 -4.75 -17.38 16.12
C GLY A 160 -6.03 -17.99 16.71
N THR A 161 -6.38 -17.64 17.96
CA THR A 161 -7.61 -18.04 18.64
C THR A 161 -8.88 -17.36 18.12
N GLY A 162 -8.75 -16.39 17.21
CA GLY A 162 -9.87 -15.58 16.70
C GLY A 162 -10.12 -14.29 17.48
N LYS A 163 -9.41 -14.06 18.60
CA LYS A 163 -9.50 -12.78 19.31
C LYS A 163 -8.85 -11.67 18.49
N VAL A 164 -9.50 -10.51 18.42
CA VAL A 164 -9.00 -9.30 17.77
C VAL A 164 -9.01 -8.16 18.77
N THR A 165 -7.93 -7.38 18.83
CA THR A 165 -7.86 -6.15 19.63
C THR A 165 -7.46 -4.99 18.74
N ILE A 166 -8.21 -3.90 18.80
CA ILE A 166 -7.88 -2.65 18.09
C ILE A 166 -7.65 -1.56 19.14
N THR A 167 -6.54 -0.85 19.07
CA THR A 167 -6.21 0.25 19.99
C THR A 167 -6.07 1.58 19.23
N MET A 168 -6.11 2.69 19.97
CA MET A 168 -5.95 4.05 19.45
C MET A 168 -7.07 4.50 18.48
N ILE A 169 -8.28 3.97 18.66
CA ILE A 169 -9.47 4.33 17.88
C ILE A 169 -10.20 5.54 18.49
N LYS A 170 -10.89 6.31 17.64
CA LYS A 170 -11.60 7.54 18.01
C LYS A 170 -13.07 7.32 18.34
N SER A 171 -13.69 6.29 17.75
CA SER A 171 -15.12 6.01 17.96
C SER A 171 -15.49 4.54 17.71
N GLU A 172 -16.73 4.19 18.02
CA GLU A 172 -17.28 2.85 17.73
C GLU A 172 -17.43 2.61 16.23
N GLU A 173 -17.84 3.63 15.48
CA GLU A 173 -18.04 3.58 14.04
C GLU A 173 -16.71 3.30 13.33
N GLU A 174 -15.62 3.94 13.78
CA GLU A 174 -14.27 3.65 13.29
C GLU A 174 -13.90 2.18 13.54
N ALA A 175 -14.18 1.68 14.75
CA ALA A 175 -13.92 0.29 15.11
C ALA A 175 -14.68 -0.69 14.20
N ARG A 176 -15.98 -0.46 13.99
CA ARG A 176 -16.83 -1.29 13.11
C ARG A 176 -16.34 -1.27 11.67
N SER A 177 -16.05 -0.08 11.13
CA SER A 177 -15.53 0.06 9.77
C SER A 177 -14.20 -0.69 9.58
N ARG A 178 -13.29 -0.61 10.55
CA ARG A 178 -12.01 -1.31 10.51
C ARG A 178 -12.16 -2.82 10.58
N LEU A 179 -13.03 -3.33 11.45
CA LEU A 179 -13.32 -4.76 11.56
C LEU A 179 -13.90 -5.32 10.26
N GLU A 180 -14.81 -4.57 9.62
CA GLU A 180 -15.41 -4.98 8.34
C GLU A 180 -14.39 -4.97 7.20
N ASN A 181 -13.57 -3.92 7.10
CA ASN A 181 -12.47 -3.86 6.13
C ASN A 181 -11.47 -5.01 6.32
N LEU A 182 -11.17 -5.35 7.58
CA LEU A 182 -10.29 -6.46 7.92
C LEU A 182 -10.88 -7.80 7.49
N LYS A 183 -12.18 -8.03 7.76
CA LYS A 183 -12.92 -9.22 7.30
C LYS A 183 -12.84 -9.37 5.78
N ASN A 184 -13.18 -8.30 5.05
CA ASN A 184 -13.19 -8.32 3.59
C ASN A 184 -11.80 -8.60 3.02
N THR A 185 -10.77 -7.95 3.55
CA THR A 185 -9.37 -8.16 3.13
C THR A 185 -8.94 -9.63 3.30
N ILE A 186 -9.24 -10.23 4.46
CA ILE A 186 -8.88 -11.62 4.74
C ILE A 186 -9.67 -12.57 3.84
N ASN A 187 -10.99 -12.39 3.72
CA ASN A 187 -11.84 -13.26 2.93
C ASN A 187 -11.52 -13.18 1.43
N GLU A 188 -11.17 -12.02 0.90
CA GLU A 188 -10.68 -11.89 -0.47
C GLU A 188 -9.38 -12.67 -0.70
N ALA A 189 -8.45 -12.66 0.26
CA ALA A 189 -7.21 -13.42 0.16
C ALA A 189 -7.46 -14.94 0.22
N ILE A 190 -8.35 -15.36 1.13
CA ILE A 190 -8.80 -16.77 1.22
C ILE A 190 -9.45 -17.21 -0.09
N ALA A 191 -10.36 -16.40 -0.65
CA ALA A 191 -11.04 -16.71 -1.91
C ALA A 191 -10.06 -16.82 -3.10
N LYS A 192 -8.97 -16.06 -3.10
CA LYS A 192 -7.90 -16.14 -4.10
C LYS A 192 -6.99 -17.37 -3.91
N GLY A 193 -7.05 -18.06 -2.77
CA GLY A 193 -6.31 -19.28 -2.47
C GLY A 193 -4.80 -19.12 -2.32
N VAL A 194 -4.26 -17.92 -2.54
CA VAL A 194 -2.83 -17.62 -2.51
C VAL A 194 -2.64 -16.30 -1.78
N ALA A 195 -1.84 -16.31 -0.71
CA ALA A 195 -1.37 -15.06 -0.13
C ALA A 195 -0.37 -14.39 -1.09
N PRO A 196 -0.43 -13.06 -1.26
CA PRO A 196 0.58 -12.34 -2.03
C PRO A 196 1.98 -12.75 -1.58
N ALA A 197 2.90 -12.93 -2.52
CA ALA A 197 4.30 -13.16 -2.20
C ALA A 197 4.77 -12.11 -1.18
N PRO A 198 5.66 -12.48 -0.23
CA PRO A 198 6.23 -11.55 0.73
C PRO A 198 6.68 -10.26 0.04
N ARG A 199 5.92 -9.17 0.23
CA ARG A 199 6.31 -7.87 -0.31
C ARG A 199 7.44 -7.35 0.55
N GLU A 200 8.48 -6.82 -0.08
CA GLU A 200 9.52 -6.10 0.64
C GLU A 200 8.85 -4.98 1.44
N LYS A 201 9.12 -4.91 2.76
CA LYS A 201 8.48 -3.93 3.64
C LYS A 201 8.97 -2.54 3.24
N VAL A 202 8.16 -1.87 2.44
CA VAL A 202 8.42 -0.53 1.95
C VAL A 202 8.37 0.43 3.12
N ARG A 203 9.54 0.85 3.62
CA ARG A 203 9.64 1.89 4.64
C ARG A 203 9.53 3.25 3.97
N VAL A 204 8.67 4.11 4.51
CA VAL A 204 8.57 5.52 4.10
C VAL A 204 9.30 6.35 5.15
N GLU A 205 10.37 7.03 4.74
CA GLU A 205 11.12 7.95 5.60
C GLU A 205 10.48 9.35 5.59
N PRO A 206 10.60 10.15 6.67
CA PRO A 206 10.04 11.50 6.72
C PRO A 206 10.54 12.39 5.58
N LEU A 207 11.81 12.20 5.19
CA LEU A 207 12.43 12.96 4.12
C LEU A 207 11.78 12.67 2.75
N GLU A 208 11.29 11.45 2.52
CA GLU A 208 10.57 11.10 1.28
C GLU A 208 9.25 11.84 1.18
N ILE A 209 8.52 11.95 2.29
CA ILE A 209 7.28 12.73 2.37
C ILE A 209 7.59 14.22 2.18
N TYR A 210 8.59 14.74 2.90
CA TYR A 210 8.97 16.14 2.89
C TYR A 210 9.28 16.67 1.48
N LYS A 211 9.94 15.86 0.63
CA LYS A 211 10.25 16.20 -0.76
C LYS A 211 9.02 16.61 -1.58
N TYR A 212 7.86 16.04 -1.29
CA TYR A 212 6.62 16.33 -2.01
C TYR A 212 5.72 17.34 -1.29
N LEU A 213 6.06 17.76 -0.06
CA LEU A 213 5.31 18.83 0.59
C LEU A 213 5.56 20.19 -0.09
N PRO A 214 4.70 21.20 0.14
CA PRO A 214 4.91 22.55 -0.37
C PRO A 214 6.21 23.22 0.11
N GLN A 215 6.79 22.74 1.22
CA GLN A 215 8.02 23.23 1.85
C GLN A 215 8.00 24.72 2.22
N THR A 216 6.82 25.30 2.36
CA THR A 216 6.64 26.72 2.73
C THR A 216 6.76 26.98 4.22
N ASN A 217 6.72 25.93 5.06
CA ASN A 217 6.66 26.02 6.52
C ASN A 217 5.58 26.99 7.04
N CYS A 218 4.46 27.07 6.33
CA CYS A 218 3.40 28.07 6.58
C CYS A 218 2.68 27.95 7.94
N GLY A 219 2.77 26.81 8.63
CA GLY A 219 2.10 26.59 9.92
C GLY A 219 0.58 26.44 9.87
N ILE A 220 -0.06 26.52 8.70
CA ILE A 220 -1.54 26.44 8.55
C ILE A 220 -2.12 25.14 9.12
N CYS A 221 -1.38 24.03 9.03
CA CYS A 221 -1.77 22.73 9.57
C CYS A 221 -1.53 22.58 11.09
N GLY A 222 -1.03 23.62 11.77
CA GLY A 222 -0.69 23.60 13.19
C GLY A 222 0.67 22.98 13.53
N GLU A 223 1.45 22.57 12.53
CA GLU A 223 2.79 21.99 12.73
C GLU A 223 3.90 23.03 12.60
N GLN A 224 4.97 22.85 13.39
CA GLN A 224 6.12 23.77 13.46
C GLN A 224 6.85 23.94 12.12
N SER A 225 6.84 22.91 11.28
CA SER A 225 7.43 22.93 9.95
C SER A 225 6.80 21.86 9.05
N CYS A 226 6.99 21.97 7.74
CA CYS A 226 6.64 20.92 6.79
C CYS A 226 7.38 19.60 7.12
N TYR A 227 8.60 19.66 7.65
CA TYR A 227 9.34 18.47 8.06
C TYR A 227 8.70 17.81 9.29
N THR A 228 8.26 18.60 10.27
CA THR A 228 7.49 18.11 11.42
C THR A 228 6.18 17.45 10.98
N PHE A 229 5.47 18.06 10.03
CA PHE A 229 4.29 17.44 9.42
C PHE A 229 4.63 16.09 8.77
N ALA A 230 5.75 15.99 8.05
CA ALA A 230 6.19 14.75 7.43
C ALA A 230 6.48 13.63 8.45
N ILE A 231 7.16 13.95 9.56
CA ILE A 231 7.43 13.00 10.65
C ILE A 231 6.10 12.49 11.24
N LYS A 232 5.18 13.39 11.56
CA LYS A 232 3.87 13.04 12.13
C LYS A 232 3.01 12.27 11.15
N LEU A 233 3.09 12.59 9.86
CA LEU A 233 2.35 11.88 8.83
C LEU A 233 2.85 10.44 8.75
N MET A 234 4.16 10.21 8.69
CA MET A 234 4.78 8.88 8.75
C MET A 234 4.44 8.11 10.04
N GLY A 235 4.29 8.81 11.16
CA GLY A 235 3.84 8.24 12.44
C GLY A 235 2.34 7.95 12.52
N GLY A 236 1.55 8.43 11.56
CA GLY A 236 0.10 8.30 11.58
C GLY A 236 -0.62 9.25 12.53
N GLU A 237 0.07 10.27 13.06
CA GLU A 237 -0.45 11.26 14.01
C GLU A 237 -1.20 12.41 13.31
N THR A 238 -1.00 12.57 12.00
CA THR A 238 -1.69 13.56 11.16
C THR A 238 -2.13 12.93 9.84
N SER A 239 -2.97 13.62 9.09
CA SER A 239 -3.44 13.18 7.77
C SER A 239 -3.08 14.20 6.68
N LEU A 240 -2.97 13.73 5.44
CA LEU A 240 -2.65 14.59 4.29
C LEU A 240 -3.63 15.76 4.14
N ASP A 241 -4.91 15.54 4.46
CA ASP A 241 -5.96 16.55 4.36
C ASP A 241 -5.73 17.82 5.18
N LYS A 242 -4.93 17.72 6.25
CA LYS A 242 -4.58 18.88 7.10
C LYS A 242 -3.63 19.85 6.41
N CYS A 243 -2.88 19.43 5.40
CA CYS A 243 -2.04 20.34 4.61
C CYS A 243 -2.87 20.95 3.47
N THR A 244 -3.65 21.99 3.78
CA THR A 244 -4.53 22.64 2.79
C THR A 244 -3.80 23.18 1.55
N PRO A 245 -2.54 23.67 1.60
CA PRO A 245 -1.86 24.12 0.38
C PRO A 245 -1.66 23.00 -0.66
N LEU A 246 -1.58 21.72 -0.25
CA LEU A 246 -1.49 20.59 -1.21
C LEU A 246 -2.72 20.46 -2.12
N LYS A 247 -3.84 21.11 -1.79
CA LYS A 247 -5.05 21.11 -2.61
C LYS A 247 -4.99 22.10 -3.78
N GLU A 248 -3.95 22.96 -3.84
CA GLU A 248 -3.77 23.87 -4.95
C GLU A 248 -3.36 23.12 -6.24
N PRO A 249 -3.86 23.51 -7.43
CA PRO A 249 -3.58 22.81 -8.69
C PRO A 249 -2.08 22.60 -8.99
N LYS A 250 -1.24 23.55 -8.57
CA LYS A 250 0.22 23.48 -8.77
C LYS A 250 0.90 22.32 -8.01
N TYR A 251 0.24 21.77 -6.98
CA TYR A 251 0.75 20.63 -6.21
C TYR A 251 -0.02 19.33 -6.49
N ALA A 252 -0.84 19.26 -7.54
CA ALA A 252 -1.64 18.06 -7.83
C ALA A 252 -0.79 16.78 -7.95
N ILE A 253 0.34 16.87 -8.65
CA ILE A 253 1.28 15.74 -8.82
C ILE A 253 1.89 15.35 -7.46
N ASN A 254 2.29 16.34 -6.66
CA ASN A 254 2.84 16.11 -5.33
C ASN A 254 1.84 15.40 -4.40
N LEU A 255 0.57 15.81 -4.45
CA LEU A 255 -0.49 15.18 -3.67
C LEU A 255 -0.69 13.72 -4.07
N GLU A 256 -0.66 13.40 -5.37
CA GLU A 256 -0.76 12.01 -5.85
C GLU A 256 0.41 11.15 -5.34
N HIS A 257 1.64 11.66 -5.42
CA HIS A 257 2.81 10.96 -4.85
C HIS A 257 2.67 10.73 -3.34
N LEU A 258 2.19 11.74 -2.61
CA LEU A 258 1.96 11.63 -1.17
C LEU A 258 0.86 10.63 -0.82
N GLN A 259 -0.22 10.55 -1.61
CA GLN A 259 -1.27 9.55 -1.43
C GLN A 259 -0.72 8.14 -1.60
N VAL A 260 0.14 7.91 -2.58
CA VAL A 260 0.83 6.62 -2.77
C VAL A 260 1.71 6.30 -1.57
N LEU A 261 2.53 7.25 -1.10
CA LEU A 261 3.36 7.04 0.09
C LEU A 261 2.51 6.75 1.33
N SER A 262 1.37 7.42 1.49
CA SER A 262 0.46 7.21 2.61
C SER A 262 -0.18 5.83 2.67
N ALA A 263 -0.26 5.11 1.54
CA ALA A 263 -0.72 3.71 1.52
C ALA A 263 0.27 2.73 2.19
N TYR A 264 1.51 3.16 2.40
CA TYR A 264 2.56 2.39 3.08
C TYR A 264 2.78 2.83 4.54
N ILE A 265 2.01 3.80 5.02
CA ILE A 265 2.11 4.39 6.36
C ILE A 265 0.98 3.87 7.25
#